data_AF-A0A2P5A6X2-F1
#
_entry.id   AF-A0A2P5A6X2-F1
#
_cell.length_a   1.000
_cell.length_b   1.000
_cell.length_c   1.000
_cell.angle_alpha   90.00
_cell.angle_beta   90.00
_cell.angle_gamma   90.00
#
_symmetry.space_group_name_H-M   'P 1'
#
loop_
_entity.id
_entity.type
_entity.pdbx_description
1 polymer ?
#
loop_
_entity_poly.entity_id
_entity_poly.type
_entity_poly.pdbx_seq_one_letter_code
_entity_poly.pdbx_strand_id
1 'polypeptide(L)'
;MKVFARKRKDANLALPTTDDNRPLDTQEQEELVRLFERDQSKQSRLWRIVFASFLFGFAGFLVFSILDQVSSPWEQRYYAYFMEEVESWVIIYAGWVAVLACSLDIVGLLYDSKYRRQWIWCSFFTGIILAVFWLYYMLRMPRFRWDVIWLPFGPLSGAGLALYVDHLLNESAEEVRKLRGYMYAYKAS
;
A
#
# COMPACT_ATOMS: atom_id res chain seq x y z
N MET A 1 -18.50 -41.54 -0.17
CA MET A 1 -17.97 -40.17 0.06
C MET A 1 -17.60 -39.37 -1.20
N LYS A 2 -17.48 -39.96 -2.41
CA LYS A 2 -17.16 -39.23 -3.65
C LYS A 2 -18.37 -38.61 -4.40
N VAL A 3 -19.60 -39.02 -4.06
CA VAL A 3 -20.83 -38.56 -4.78
C VAL A 3 -21.27 -37.16 -4.34
N PHE A 4 -21.05 -36.79 -3.07
CA PHE A 4 -21.40 -35.45 -2.55
C PHE A 4 -20.46 -34.33 -3.04
N ALA A 5 -19.21 -34.65 -3.36
CA ALA A 5 -18.25 -33.67 -3.86
C ALA A 5 -18.54 -33.25 -5.32
N ARG A 6 -19.12 -34.16 -6.13
CA ARG A 6 -19.48 -33.87 -7.53
C ARG A 6 -20.68 -32.93 -7.61
N LYS A 7 -21.70 -33.14 -6.77
CA LYS A 7 -22.91 -32.32 -6.69
C LYS A 7 -22.64 -30.83 -6.38
N ARG A 8 -21.57 -30.52 -5.64
CA ARG A 8 -21.16 -29.13 -5.33
C ARG A 8 -20.45 -28.43 -6.49
N LYS A 9 -19.75 -29.16 -7.36
CA LYS A 9 -19.09 -28.59 -8.54
C LYS A 9 -20.09 -28.30 -9.66
N ASP A 10 -21.08 -29.16 -9.83
CA ASP A 10 -22.11 -28.98 -10.87
C ASP A 10 -23.10 -27.85 -10.50
N ALA A 11 -23.29 -27.57 -9.20
CA ALA A 11 -24.07 -26.41 -8.73
C ALA A 11 -23.42 -25.05 -9.01
N ASN A 12 -22.09 -25.00 -9.20
CA ASN A 12 -21.37 -23.78 -9.59
C ASN A 12 -21.30 -23.57 -11.12
N LEU A 13 -21.76 -24.54 -11.92
CA LEU A 13 -21.86 -24.44 -13.38
C LEU A 13 -23.31 -24.19 -13.86
N ALA A 14 -24.28 -24.23 -12.95
CA ALA A 14 -25.64 -23.82 -13.26
C ALA A 14 -25.65 -22.29 -13.40
N LEU A 15 -25.89 -21.82 -14.63
CA LEU A 15 -26.27 -20.44 -14.88
C LEU A 15 -27.46 -20.10 -13.96
N PRO A 16 -27.48 -18.91 -13.31
CA PRO A 16 -28.61 -18.52 -12.48
C PRO A 16 -29.85 -18.53 -13.37
N THR A 17 -30.75 -19.47 -13.10
CA THR A 17 -32.09 -19.57 -13.69
C THR A 17 -33.14 -19.00 -12.75
N THR A 18 -32.70 -18.44 -11.62
CA THR A 18 -33.52 -17.64 -10.72
C THR A 18 -33.76 -16.29 -11.38
N ASP A 19 -35.02 -15.87 -11.38
CA ASP A 19 -35.50 -14.60 -11.90
C ASP A 19 -34.74 -13.40 -11.27
N ASP A 20 -33.60 -13.02 -11.86
CA ASP A 20 -32.72 -11.92 -11.43
C ASP A 20 -33.40 -10.54 -11.49
N ASN A 21 -34.63 -10.47 -12.01
CA ASN A 21 -35.42 -9.26 -12.14
C ASN A 21 -36.40 -9.03 -10.97
N ARG A 22 -36.51 -9.96 -10.01
CA ARG A 22 -37.33 -9.72 -8.81
C ARG A 22 -36.58 -8.81 -7.83
N PRO A 23 -37.23 -7.80 -7.23
CA PRO A 23 -36.60 -7.03 -6.16
C PRO A 23 -36.21 -7.97 -5.02
N LEU A 24 -35.00 -7.78 -4.48
CA LEU A 24 -34.48 -8.55 -3.34
C LEU A 24 -35.43 -8.45 -2.15
N ASP A 25 -35.64 -9.57 -1.46
CA ASP A 25 -36.37 -9.54 -0.19
C ASP A 25 -35.56 -8.78 0.88
N THR A 26 -36.25 -8.20 1.86
CA THR A 26 -35.65 -7.43 2.95
C THR A 26 -34.63 -8.23 3.76
N GLN A 27 -34.85 -9.53 3.93
CA GLN A 27 -33.89 -10.41 4.59
C GLN A 27 -32.67 -10.68 3.70
N GLU A 28 -32.88 -10.94 2.41
CA GLU A 28 -31.80 -11.14 1.42
C GLU A 28 -30.90 -9.90 1.33
N GLN A 29 -31.49 -8.70 1.33
CA GLN A 29 -30.76 -7.43 1.31
C GLN A 29 -29.91 -7.21 2.57
N GLU A 30 -30.44 -7.52 3.76
CA GLU A 30 -29.68 -7.43 5.01
C GLU A 30 -28.51 -8.39 5.07
N GLU A 31 -28.72 -9.64 4.63
CA GLU A 31 -27.68 -10.66 4.60
C GLU A 31 -26.56 -10.26 3.64
N LEU A 32 -26.92 -9.69 2.48
CA LEU A 32 -25.99 -9.20 1.47
C LEU A 32 -25.16 -8.00 1.98
N VAL A 33 -25.78 -7.03 2.66
CA VAL A 33 -25.06 -5.91 3.30
C VAL A 33 -24.10 -6.40 4.39
N ARG A 34 -24.54 -7.35 5.24
CA ARG A 34 -23.66 -7.94 6.28
C ARG A 34 -22.50 -8.74 5.66
N LEU A 35 -22.74 -9.40 4.53
CA LEU A 35 -21.70 -10.08 3.75
C LEU A 35 -20.65 -9.08 3.25
N PHE A 36 -21.09 -7.98 2.64
CA PHE A 36 -20.19 -6.93 2.16
C PHE A 36 -19.37 -6.29 3.29
N GLU A 37 -19.96 -5.98 4.44
CA GLU A 37 -19.19 -5.46 5.58
C GLU A 37 -18.10 -6.44 6.07
N ARG A 38 -18.47 -7.73 6.15
CA ARG A 38 -17.54 -8.76 6.60
C ARG A 38 -16.44 -9.01 5.58
N ASP A 39 -16.75 -9.02 4.29
CA ASP A 39 -15.76 -9.22 3.24
C ASP A 39 -14.86 -8.00 3.08
N GLN A 40 -15.41 -6.80 3.16
CA GLN A 40 -14.66 -5.57 3.09
C GLN A 40 -13.67 -5.43 4.26
N SER A 41 -14.08 -5.74 5.49
CA SER A 41 -13.17 -5.71 6.66
C SER A 41 -12.02 -6.73 6.53
N LYS A 42 -12.29 -7.92 5.98
CA LYS A 42 -11.26 -8.93 5.70
C LYS A 42 -10.33 -8.49 4.57
N GLN A 43 -10.87 -8.05 3.45
CA GLN A 43 -10.10 -7.60 2.29
C GLN A 43 -9.22 -6.40 2.65
N SER A 44 -9.77 -5.44 3.40
CA SER A 44 -9.03 -4.27 3.90
C SER A 44 -7.81 -4.68 4.72
N ARG A 45 -8.01 -5.59 5.68
CA ARG A 45 -6.92 -6.10 6.51
C ARG A 45 -5.88 -6.89 5.70
N LEU A 46 -6.33 -7.74 4.77
CA LEU A 46 -5.42 -8.52 3.91
C LEU A 46 -4.55 -7.62 3.04
N TRP A 47 -5.14 -6.63 2.37
CA TRP A 47 -4.40 -5.70 1.53
C TRP A 47 -3.40 -4.87 2.34
N ARG A 48 -3.80 -4.35 3.51
CA ARG A 48 -2.88 -3.64 4.41
C ARG A 48 -1.67 -4.48 4.79
N ILE A 49 -1.86 -5.77 5.09
CA ILE A 49 -0.77 -6.70 5.41
C ILE A 49 0.14 -6.92 4.20
N VAL A 50 -0.43 -7.19 3.02
CA VAL A 50 0.35 -7.44 1.79
C VAL A 50 1.25 -6.24 1.46
N PHE A 51 0.70 -5.02 1.49
CA PHE A 51 1.47 -3.81 1.22
C PHE A 51 2.50 -3.51 2.31
N ALA A 52 2.15 -3.71 3.59
CA ALA A 52 3.11 -3.58 4.68
C ALA A 52 4.28 -4.57 4.55
N SER A 53 4.01 -5.83 4.16
CA SER A 53 5.06 -6.82 3.89
C SER A 53 5.95 -6.43 2.71
N PHE A 54 5.38 -5.89 1.64
CA PHE A 54 6.15 -5.38 0.51
C PHE A 54 7.07 -4.22 0.92
N LEU A 55 6.55 -3.24 1.66
CA LEU A 55 7.33 -2.12 2.20
C LEU A 55 8.40 -2.58 3.18
N PHE A 56 8.12 -3.58 4.00
CA PHE A 56 9.10 -4.16 4.92
C PHE A 56 10.27 -4.81 4.16
N GLY A 57 9.99 -5.54 3.07
CA GLY A 57 11.03 -6.08 2.19
C GLY A 57 11.90 -4.99 1.57
N PHE A 58 11.27 -3.90 1.10
CA PHE A 58 12.00 -2.74 0.57
C PHE A 58 12.85 -2.05 1.63
N ALA A 59 12.33 -1.84 2.84
CA ALA A 59 13.11 -1.28 3.95
C ALA A 59 14.31 -2.16 4.31
N GLY A 60 14.14 -3.50 4.32
CA GLY A 60 15.25 -4.43 4.53
C GLY A 60 16.33 -4.33 3.45
N PHE A 61 15.93 -4.17 2.18
CA PHE A 61 16.86 -3.92 1.07
C PHE A 61 17.63 -2.61 1.24
N LEU A 62 16.96 -1.54 1.69
CA LEU A 62 17.62 -0.26 1.98
C LEU A 62 18.63 -0.40 3.13
N VAL A 63 18.27 -1.07 4.22
CA VAL A 63 19.19 -1.33 5.35
C VAL A 63 20.40 -2.12 4.89
N PHE A 64 20.20 -3.18 4.10
CA PHE A 64 21.30 -3.95 3.53
C PHE A 64 22.23 -3.07 2.68
N SER A 65 21.66 -2.21 1.84
CA SER A 65 22.43 -1.28 1.02
C SER A 65 23.24 -0.27 1.84
N ILE A 66 22.70 0.20 2.97
CA ILE A 66 23.41 1.10 3.90
C ILE A 66 24.56 0.37 4.59
N LEU A 67 24.34 -0.86 5.06
CA LEU A 67 25.39 -1.66 5.70
C LEU A 67 26.55 -1.95 4.74
N ASP A 68 26.22 -2.25 3.48
CA ASP A 68 27.21 -2.43 2.41
C ASP A 68 28.00 -1.14 2.16
N GLN A 69 27.33 0.01 2.09
CA GLN A 69 27.97 1.33 1.93
C GLN A 69 28.86 1.72 3.12
N VAL A 70 28.54 1.29 4.34
CA VAL A 70 29.37 1.52 5.54
C VAL A 70 30.61 0.62 5.53
N SER A 71 30.45 -0.63 5.09
CA SER A 71 31.52 -1.64 5.13
C SER A 71 32.50 -1.48 3.97
N SER A 72 31.98 -1.18 2.78
CA SER A 72 32.70 -1.02 1.52
C SER A 72 32.25 0.29 0.84
N PRO A 73 32.75 1.45 1.30
CA PRO A 73 32.32 2.73 0.75
C PRO A 73 32.63 2.78 -0.75
N TRP A 74 31.60 3.08 -1.54
CA TRP A 74 31.66 3.28 -2.99
C TRP A 74 31.91 2.03 -3.85
N GLU A 75 31.89 0.82 -3.28
CA GLU A 75 31.88 -0.39 -4.12
C GLU A 75 30.54 -0.56 -4.86
N GLN A 76 29.45 -0.05 -4.28
CA GLN A 76 28.15 -0.05 -4.93
C GLN A 76 28.10 0.95 -6.10
N ARG A 77 27.89 0.41 -7.30
CA ARG A 77 27.84 1.16 -8.56
C ARG A 77 26.95 2.39 -8.51
N TYR A 78 25.80 2.34 -7.85
CA TYR A 78 24.82 3.43 -7.80
C TYR A 78 25.23 4.58 -6.86
N TYR A 79 25.95 4.30 -5.76
CA TYR A 79 26.48 5.35 -4.88
C TYR A 79 27.82 5.88 -5.36
N ALA A 80 28.64 5.05 -5.99
CA ALA A 80 29.95 5.43 -6.57
C ALA A 80 29.86 6.65 -7.51
N TYR A 81 28.73 6.86 -8.18
CA TYR A 81 28.53 8.01 -9.06
C TYR A 81 28.49 9.35 -8.33
N PHE A 82 28.12 9.36 -7.05
CA PHE A 82 28.05 10.56 -6.23
C PHE A 82 29.35 10.85 -5.46
N MET A 83 30.39 10.03 -5.62
CA MET A 83 31.64 10.13 -4.85
C MET A 83 32.30 11.50 -4.94
N GLU A 84 32.22 12.17 -6.09
CA GLU A 84 32.84 13.49 -6.30
C GLU A 84 32.01 14.66 -5.72
N GLU A 85 30.70 14.48 -5.54
CA GLU A 85 29.78 15.57 -5.17
C GLU A 85 29.17 15.44 -3.77
N VAL A 86 29.12 14.24 -3.22
CA VAL A 86 28.41 13.92 -1.97
C VAL A 86 29.32 13.11 -1.06
N GLU A 87 29.42 13.50 0.21
CA GLU A 87 30.14 12.70 1.20
C GLU A 87 29.38 11.40 1.54
N SER A 88 30.12 10.31 1.78
CA SER A 88 29.53 8.99 2.10
C SER A 88 28.55 9.06 3.29
N TRP A 89 28.83 9.92 4.28
CA TRP A 89 27.95 10.14 5.43
C TRP A 89 26.56 10.65 5.05
N VAL A 90 26.48 11.55 4.08
CA VAL A 90 25.20 12.10 3.61
C VAL A 90 24.33 11.02 2.96
N ILE A 91 24.96 10.10 2.23
CA ILE A 91 24.28 8.94 1.63
C ILE A 91 23.72 8.01 2.73
N ILE A 92 24.51 7.75 3.77
CA ILE A 92 24.09 6.93 4.91
C ILE A 92 22.90 7.59 5.63
N TYR A 93 22.97 8.91 5.91
CA TYR A 93 21.86 9.64 6.52
C TYR A 93 20.60 9.61 5.66
N ALA A 94 20.71 9.88 4.35
CA ALA A 94 19.58 9.83 3.45
C ALA A 94 18.94 8.42 3.39
N GLY A 95 19.76 7.36 3.43
CA GLY A 95 19.30 5.99 3.53
C GLY A 95 18.51 5.72 4.81
N TRP A 96 19.01 6.17 5.97
CA TRP A 96 18.29 6.03 7.24
C TRP A 96 16.97 6.81 7.25
N VAL A 97 16.92 8.01 6.66
CA VAL A 97 15.67 8.78 6.51
C VAL A 97 14.67 8.04 5.63
N ALA A 98 15.12 7.37 4.57
CA ALA A 98 14.25 6.55 3.72
C ALA A 98 13.69 5.33 4.48
N VAL A 99 14.52 4.65 5.28
CA VAL A 99 14.07 3.54 6.15
C VAL A 99 13.04 4.03 7.19
N LEU A 100 13.26 5.22 7.77
CA LEU A 100 12.29 5.84 8.67
C LEU A 100 10.97 6.13 7.96
N ALA A 101 10.99 6.74 6.77
CA ALA A 101 9.77 6.95 5.98
C ALA A 101 9.00 5.64 5.74
N CYS A 102 9.68 4.60 5.27
CA CYS A 102 9.04 3.29 5.04
C CYS A 102 8.48 2.65 6.32
N SER A 103 9.15 2.81 7.45
CA SER A 103 8.64 2.27 8.72
C SER A 103 7.44 3.05 9.25
N LEU A 104 7.37 4.37 9.01
CA LEU A 104 6.17 5.18 9.29
C LEU A 104 4.99 4.73 8.44
N ASP A 105 5.19 4.40 7.16
CA ASP A 105 4.14 3.84 6.30
C ASP A 105 3.64 2.48 6.79
N ILE A 106 4.55 1.58 7.21
CA ILE A 106 4.19 0.27 7.76
C ILE A 106 3.36 0.43 9.03
N VAL A 107 3.77 1.33 9.94
CA VAL A 107 3.01 1.62 11.16
C VAL A 107 1.65 2.23 10.82
N GLY A 108 1.59 3.16 9.86
CA GLY A 108 0.35 3.76 9.38
C GLY A 108 -0.60 2.74 8.73
N LEU A 109 -0.10 1.73 8.03
CA LEU A 109 -0.91 0.68 7.41
C LEU A 109 -1.43 -0.34 8.43
N LEU A 110 -0.65 -0.68 9.45
CA LEU A 110 -0.98 -1.75 10.39
C LEU A 110 -1.74 -1.29 11.64
N TYR A 111 -1.45 -0.08 12.14
CA TYR A 111 -2.08 0.43 13.37
C TYR A 111 -3.28 1.32 13.07
N ASP A 112 -4.45 0.87 13.51
CA ASP A 112 -5.70 1.63 13.43
C ASP A 112 -5.79 2.63 14.59
N SER A 113 -4.98 3.69 14.51
CA SER A 113 -4.95 4.78 15.50
C SER A 113 -5.58 6.05 14.94
N LYS A 114 -6.04 6.93 15.82
CA LYS A 114 -6.57 8.26 15.47
C LYS A 114 -5.59 9.09 14.65
N TYR A 115 -4.29 8.77 14.77
CA TYR A 115 -3.18 9.42 14.08
C TYR A 115 -2.75 8.71 12.79
N ARG A 116 -3.43 7.62 12.36
CA ARG A 116 -3.11 6.82 11.17
C ARG A 116 -2.82 7.68 9.94
N ARG A 117 -3.75 8.59 9.65
CA ARG A 117 -3.66 9.51 8.50
C ARG A 117 -2.44 10.43 8.63
N GLN A 118 -2.14 10.94 9.82
CA GLN A 118 -0.97 11.81 10.04
C GLN A 118 0.34 11.07 9.81
N TRP A 119 0.47 9.81 10.23
CA TRP A 119 1.68 9.00 9.97
C TRP A 119 1.93 8.83 8.47
N ILE A 120 0.89 8.51 7.70
CA ILE A 120 1.00 8.32 6.25
C ILE A 120 1.31 9.66 5.55
N TRP A 121 0.69 10.77 5.96
CA TRP A 121 1.03 12.10 5.42
C TRP A 121 2.47 12.51 5.76
N CYS A 122 2.93 12.28 6.99
CA CYS A 122 4.31 12.55 7.39
C CYS A 122 5.31 11.74 6.56
N SER A 123 5.02 10.45 6.31
CA SER A 123 5.86 9.64 5.42
C SER A 123 5.89 10.22 4.01
N PHE A 124 4.73 10.61 3.46
CA PHE A 124 4.64 11.19 2.12
C PHE A 124 5.45 12.48 1.97
N PHE A 125 5.34 13.41 2.92
CA PHE A 125 6.16 14.63 2.91
C PHE A 125 7.66 14.31 3.04
N THR A 126 8.02 13.35 3.88
CA THR A 126 9.41 12.88 4.02
C THR A 126 9.93 12.27 2.71
N GLY A 127 9.10 11.48 2.03
CA GLY A 127 9.38 10.92 0.71
C GLY A 127 9.56 11.98 -0.38
N ILE A 128 8.77 13.06 -0.37
CA ILE A 128 8.95 14.19 -1.30
C ILE A 128 10.29 14.88 -1.05
N ILE A 129 10.64 15.18 0.20
CA ILE A 129 11.90 15.83 0.53
C ILE A 129 13.09 14.97 0.07
N LEU A 130 13.04 13.66 0.30
CA LEU A 130 14.03 12.71 -0.19
C LEU A 130 14.09 12.66 -1.73
N ALA A 131 12.95 12.66 -2.41
CA ALA A 131 12.90 12.63 -3.86
C ALA A 131 13.51 13.90 -4.47
N VAL A 132 13.19 15.07 -3.92
CA VAL A 132 13.77 16.35 -4.34
C VAL A 132 15.27 16.37 -4.09
N PHE A 133 15.71 15.90 -2.92
CA PHE A 133 17.13 15.77 -2.58
C PHE A 133 17.88 14.93 -3.63
N TRP A 134 17.42 13.71 -3.93
CA TRP A 134 18.08 12.84 -4.90
C TRP A 134 18.00 13.36 -6.33
N LEU A 135 16.88 13.95 -6.74
CA LEU A 135 16.73 14.56 -8.06
C LEU A 135 17.67 15.74 -8.25
N TYR A 136 17.87 16.57 -7.22
CA TYR A 136 18.81 17.69 -7.26
C TYR A 136 20.24 17.20 -7.55
N TYR A 137 20.73 16.18 -6.84
CA TYR A 137 22.05 15.62 -7.11
C TYR A 137 22.13 14.87 -8.44
N MET A 138 21.06 14.21 -8.89
CA MET A 138 21.02 13.59 -10.22
C MET A 138 21.13 14.62 -11.36
N LEU A 139 20.53 15.80 -11.21
CA LEU A 139 20.59 16.87 -12.21
C LEU A 139 21.93 17.60 -12.23
N ARG A 140 22.64 17.59 -11.10
CA ARG A 140 23.98 18.19 -10.98
C ARG A 140 25.06 17.35 -11.67
N MET A 141 24.84 16.03 -11.78
CA MET A 141 25.76 15.15 -12.48
C MET A 141 25.84 15.41 -14.00
N PRO A 142 27.03 15.32 -14.61
CA PRO A 142 27.26 15.63 -16.02
C PRO A 142 26.63 14.61 -16.99
N ARG A 143 26.23 13.42 -16.51
CA ARG A 143 25.53 12.40 -17.30
C ARG A 143 24.34 11.85 -16.54
N PHE A 144 23.14 12.08 -17.07
CA PHE A 144 21.91 11.53 -16.52
C PHE A 144 21.86 10.01 -16.69
N ARG A 145 21.69 9.28 -15.58
CA ARG A 145 21.70 7.80 -15.56
C ARG A 145 20.40 7.28 -14.98
N TRP A 146 19.67 6.51 -15.78
CA TRP A 146 18.39 5.93 -15.38
C TRP A 146 18.49 4.86 -14.30
N ASP A 147 19.67 4.23 -14.13
CA ASP A 147 19.89 3.18 -13.13
C ASP A 147 19.75 3.66 -11.68
N VAL A 148 19.80 4.98 -11.44
CA VAL A 148 19.75 5.62 -10.11
C VAL A 148 18.35 6.16 -9.82
N ILE A 149 17.42 6.09 -10.79
CA ILE A 149 16.09 6.69 -10.66
C ILE A 149 15.24 6.03 -9.57
N TRP A 150 15.55 4.80 -9.17
CA TRP A 150 14.83 4.13 -8.09
C TRP A 150 15.12 4.75 -6.70
N LEU A 151 16.21 5.52 -6.52
CA LEU A 151 16.50 6.18 -5.22
C LEU A 151 15.46 7.26 -4.87
N PRO A 152 15.15 8.25 -5.74
CA PRO A 152 14.09 9.22 -5.47
C PRO A 152 12.69 8.59 -5.53
N PHE A 153 12.46 7.69 -6.49
CA PHE A 153 11.12 7.16 -6.72
C PHE A 153 10.74 6.01 -5.78
N GLY A 154 11.68 5.31 -5.16
CA GLY A 154 11.41 4.18 -4.26
C GLY A 154 10.58 4.59 -3.04
N PRO A 155 11.13 5.42 -2.13
CA PRO A 155 10.39 5.89 -0.95
C PRO A 155 9.13 6.69 -1.32
N LEU A 156 9.19 7.50 -2.38
CA LEU A 156 8.05 8.29 -2.85
C LEU A 156 6.91 7.41 -3.37
N SER A 157 7.21 6.37 -4.16
CA SER A 157 6.22 5.42 -4.66
C SER A 157 5.64 4.57 -3.54
N GLY A 158 6.45 4.17 -2.56
CA GLY A 158 5.99 3.48 -1.36
C GLY A 158 4.97 4.28 -0.57
N ALA A 159 5.27 5.55 -0.27
CA ALA A 159 4.37 6.44 0.44
C ALA A 159 3.10 6.79 -0.38
N GLY A 160 3.25 7.00 -1.69
CA GLY A 160 2.13 7.24 -2.59
C GLY A 160 1.19 6.03 -2.67
N LEU A 161 1.74 4.82 -2.75
CA LEU A 161 0.97 3.57 -2.74
C LEU A 161 0.26 3.38 -1.40
N ALA A 162 0.92 3.68 -0.27
CA ALA A 162 0.30 3.61 1.06
C ALA A 162 -0.89 4.58 1.19
N LEU A 163 -0.78 5.82 0.70
CA LEU A 163 -1.88 6.78 0.62
C LEU A 163 -3.02 6.28 -0.26
N TYR A 164 -2.69 5.75 -1.44
CA TYR A 164 -3.67 5.24 -2.39
C TYR A 164 -4.47 4.07 -1.80
N VAL A 165 -3.79 3.14 -1.13
CA VAL A 165 -4.42 2.01 -0.45
C VAL A 165 -5.29 2.50 0.71
N ASP A 166 -4.84 3.44 1.55
CA ASP A 166 -5.69 3.99 2.62
C ASP A 166 -6.94 4.68 2.06
N HIS A 167 -6.82 5.41 0.95
CA HIS A 167 -7.94 6.06 0.28
C HIS A 167 -8.95 5.04 -0.25
N LEU A 168 -8.49 4.04 -1.01
CA LEU A 168 -9.35 3.01 -1.61
C LEU A 168 -10.06 2.16 -0.55
N LEU A 169 -9.41 1.90 0.58
CA LEU A 169 -10.01 1.19 1.70
C LEU A 169 -11.04 2.04 2.47
N ASN A 170 -10.86 3.36 2.54
CA ASN A 170 -11.87 4.24 3.12
C ASN A 170 -13.07 4.42 2.18
N GLU A 171 -12.84 4.59 0.87
CA GLU A 171 -13.91 4.75 -0.13
C GLU A 171 -14.83 3.51 -0.14
N SER A 172 -14.25 2.31 -0.19
CA SER A 172 -15.04 1.07 -0.08
C SER A 172 -15.87 1.00 1.21
N ALA A 173 -15.41 1.61 2.32
CA ALA A 173 -16.15 1.60 3.58
C ALA A 173 -17.32 2.57 3.56
N GLU A 174 -17.15 3.70 2.91
CA GLU A 174 -18.20 4.67 2.70
C GLU A 174 -19.29 4.11 1.77
N GLU A 175 -18.93 3.40 0.71
CA GLU A 175 -19.89 2.75 -0.18
C GLU A 175 -20.75 1.73 0.56
N VAL A 176 -20.14 0.83 1.33
CA VAL A 176 -20.89 -0.15 2.14
C VAL A 176 -21.78 0.54 3.17
N ARG A 177 -21.30 1.64 3.78
CA ARG A 177 -22.10 2.44 4.72
C ARG A 177 -23.27 3.15 4.02
N LYS A 178 -23.10 3.63 2.79
CA LYS A 178 -24.17 4.21 1.96
C LYS A 178 -25.22 3.16 1.61
N LEU A 179 -24.81 1.96 1.23
CA LEU A 179 -25.70 0.81 0.98
C LEU A 179 -26.58 0.51 2.20
N ARG A 180 -25.98 0.45 3.40
CA ARG A 180 -26.74 0.32 4.66
C ARG A 180 -27.69 1.51 4.89
N GLY A 181 -27.25 2.72 4.58
CA GLY A 181 -28.06 3.93 4.68
C GLY A 181 -29.31 3.92 3.79
N TYR A 182 -29.17 3.50 2.53
CA TYR A 182 -30.29 3.37 1.60
C TYR A 182 -31.30 2.32 2.05
N MET A 183 -30.84 1.19 2.59
CA MET A 183 -31.72 0.17 3.17
C MET A 183 -32.56 0.72 4.33
N TYR A 184 -31.95 1.52 5.24
CA TYR A 184 -32.71 2.13 6.34
C TYR A 184 -33.68 3.22 5.87
N ALA A 185 -33.28 4.03 4.89
CA ALA A 185 -34.14 5.07 4.33
C ALA A 185 -35.39 4.48 3.66
N TYR A 186 -35.23 3.39 2.91
CA TYR A 186 -36.33 2.66 2.28
C TYR A 186 -37.28 2.00 3.31
N LYS A 187 -36.75 1.52 4.44
CA LYS A 187 -37.57 0.97 5.52
C LYS A 187 -38.35 2.03 6.31
N ALA A 188 -37.92 3.30 6.25
CA ALA A 188 -38.53 4.40 6.99
C ALA A 188 -39.61 5.14 6.19
N SER A 189 -39.66 4.95 4.86
CA SER A 189 -40.70 5.43 3.94
C SER A 189 -41.83 4.42 3.79
#